data_AF-A0A6G0VK55-F1
#
_entry.id   AF-A0A6G0VK55-F1
#
_cell.length_a   1.000
_cell.length_b   1.000
_cell.length_c   1.000
_cell.angle_alpha   90.00
_cell.angle_beta   90.00
_cell.angle_gamma   90.00
#
_symmetry.space_group_name_H-M   'P 1'
#
loop_
_entity.id
_entity.type
_entity.pdbx_description
1 polymer ?
#
loop_
_entity_poly.entity_id
_entity_poly.type
_entity_poly.pdbx_seq_one_letter_code
_entity_poly.pdbx_strand_id
1 'polypeptide(L)' 'HIYYYQVQGQLHITNRQFCYFIVWTPKGICVDKIERDNEFWKNKMEVMLSEFYLNYLLPELINPQLNKAKI' A
#
# COMPACT_ATOMS: atom_id res chain seq x y z
N HIS A 1 4.38 -5.90 10.31
CA HIS A 1 4.04 -4.52 9.93
C HIS A 1 3.81 -4.30 8.43
N ILE A 2 4.48 -5.00 7.50
CA ILE A 2 4.32 -4.80 6.03
C ILE A 2 2.87 -5.03 5.55
N TYR A 3 2.23 -6.11 6.01
CA TYR A 3 0.82 -6.39 5.64
C TYR A 3 -0.16 -5.30 6.10
N TYR A 4 0.14 -4.59 7.18
CA TYR A 4 -0.72 -3.50 7.65
C TYR A 4 -0.73 -2.32 6.66
N TYR A 5 0.42 -1.95 6.10
CA TYR A 5 0.49 -0.93 5.04
C TYR A 5 -0.33 -1.34 3.81
N GLN A 6 -0.24 -2.60 3.39
CA GLN A 6 -1.04 -3.12 2.28
C GLN A 6 -2.54 -3.02 2.56
N VAL A 7 -2.97 -3.48 3.74
CA VAL A 7 -4.38 -3.41 4.16
C VAL A 7 -4.87 -1.97 4.22
N GLN A 8 -4.15 -1.07 4.90
CA GLN A 8 -4.54 0.33 5.01
C GLN A 8 -4.66 1.02 3.65
N GLY A 9 -3.75 0.71 2.73
CA GLY A 9 -3.82 1.20 1.35
C GLY A 9 -5.06 0.71 0.61
N GLN A 10 -5.38 -0.58 0.70
CA GLN A 10 -6.58 -1.13 0.06
C GLN A 10 -7.87 -0.54 0.65
N LEU A 11 -7.94 -0.34 1.97
CA LEU A 11 -9.10 0.29 2.62
C LEU A 11 -9.32 1.74 2.16
N HIS A 12 -8.23 2.51 1.99
CA HIS A 12 -8.31 3.88 1.47
C HIS A 12 -8.75 3.91 0.01
N ILE A 13 -8.11 3.12 -0.86
CA ILE A 13 -8.42 3.09 -2.30
C ILE A 13 -9.86 2.65 -2.56
N THR A 14 -10.35 1.65 -1.82
CA THR A 14 -11.70 1.09 -2.00
C THR A 14 -12.77 1.81 -1.18
N ASN A 15 -12.39 2.85 -0.42
CA ASN A 15 -13.24 3.59 0.52
C ASN A 15 -14.03 2.69 1.49
N ARG A 16 -13.38 1.66 2.02
CA ARG A 16 -13.95 0.73 3.01
C ARG A 16 -13.52 1.11 4.41
N GLN A 17 -14.40 0.86 5.39
CA GLN A 17 -14.11 1.19 6.80
C GLN A 17 -13.29 0.10 7.51
N PHE A 18 -13.33 -1.14 7.04
CA PHE A 18 -12.57 -2.25 7.64
C PHE A 18 -12.46 -3.43 6.67
N CYS A 19 -11.59 -4.38 6.99
CA CYS A 19 -11.57 -5.72 6.40
C CYS A 19 -11.31 -6.78 7.47
N TYR A 20 -11.57 -8.04 7.11
CA TYR A 20 -11.10 -9.19 7.88
C TYR A 20 -9.77 -9.67 7.29
N PHE A 21 -8.70 -9.57 8.06
CA PHE A 21 -7.40 -10.12 7.75
C PHE A 21 -7.33 -11.55 8.28
N ILE A 22 -7.35 -12.52 7.37
CA ILE A 22 -7.45 -13.94 7.70
C ILE A 22 -6.12 -14.61 7.39
N VAL A 23 -5.52 -15.22 8.41
CA VAL A 23 -4.34 -16.08 8.27
C VAL A 23 -4.77 -17.51 8.54
N TRP A 24 -4.65 -18.35 7.52
CA TRP A 24 -4.99 -19.77 7.60
C TRP A 24 -3.72 -20.63 7.63
N THR A 25 -3.75 -21.67 8.46
CA THR A 25 -2.78 -22.77 8.44
C THR A 25 -3.55 -24.10 8.60
N PRO A 26 -2.95 -25.25 8.26
CA PRO A 26 -3.58 -26.56 8.53
C PRO A 26 -3.91 -26.79 10.02
N LYS A 27 -3.26 -26.06 10.94
CA LYS A 27 -3.48 -26.16 12.39
C LYS A 27 -4.57 -25.23 12.91
N GLY A 28 -5.08 -24.30 12.09
CA GLY A 28 -6.10 -23.36 12.52
C GLY A 28 -6.11 -22.04 11.74
N ILE A 29 -7.03 -21.16 12.15
CA ILE A 29 -7.31 -19.87 11.52
C ILE A 29 -7.17 -18.77 12.56
N CYS A 30 -6.51 -17.68 12.17
CA CYS A 30 -6.53 -16.41 12.88
C CYS A 30 -7.32 -15.42 12.02
N VAL A 31 -8.30 -14.74 12.62
CA VAL A 31 -9.06 -13.68 11.97
C VAL A 31 -8.89 -12.42 12.78
N ASP A 32 -8.42 -11.36 12.15
CA ASP A 32 -8.28 -10.04 12.74
C ASP A 32 -9.13 -9.02 11.98
N LYS A 33 -9.88 -8.18 12.69
CA LYS A 33 -10.66 -7.10 12.07
C LYS A 33 -9.81 -5.85 12.07
N ILE A 34 -9.35 -5.44 10.90
CA ILE A 34 -8.54 -4.23 10.74
C ILE A 34 -9.44 -3.10 10.26
N GLU A 35 -9.50 -2.01 11.04
CA GLU A 35 -10.22 -0.79 10.68
C GLU A 35 -9.34 0.16 9.87
N ARG A 36 -9.98 0.99 9.04
CA ARG A 36 -9.30 2.02 8.26
C ARG A 36 -8.77 3.08 9.22
N ASP A 37 -7.47 3.33 9.14
CA ASP A 37 -6.76 4.29 9.96
C ASP A 37 -6.35 5.49 9.10
N ASN A 38 -7.19 6.52 9.13
CA ASN A 38 -6.97 7.74 8.35
C ASN A 38 -5.75 8.53 8.85
N GLU A 39 -5.43 8.46 10.15
CA GLU A 39 -4.28 9.16 10.71
C GLU A 39 -2.99 8.48 10.25
N PHE A 40 -2.93 7.15 10.30
CA PHE A 40 -1.83 6.37 9.76
C PHE A 40 -1.64 6.63 8.26
N TRP A 41 -2.72 6.65 7.47
CA TRP A 41 -2.64 6.97 6.05
C TRP A 41 -2.01 8.33 5.80
N LYS A 42 -2.57 9.39 6.42
CA LYS A 42 -2.11 10.76 6.22
C LYS A 42 -0.66 10.95 6.66
N ASN A 43 -0.30 10.38 7.81
CA ASN A 43 1.00 10.63 8.44
C ASN A 43 2.11 9.68 7.99
N LYS A 44 1.78 8.50 7.44
CA LYS A 44 2.74 7.43 7.12
C LYS A 44 2.68 6.91 5.69
N MET A 45 1.63 7.19 4.92
CA MET A 45 1.48 6.62 3.57
C MET A 45 1.36 7.68 2.49
N GLU A 46 0.44 8.62 2.65
CA GLU A 46 0.04 9.57 1.60
C GLU A 46 1.21 10.37 1.02
N VAL A 47 2.05 10.94 1.89
CA VAL A 47 3.21 11.75 1.49
C VAL A 47 4.20 10.89 0.70
N MET A 48 4.61 9.74 1.23
CA MET A 48 5.59 8.87 0.58
C MET A 48 5.08 8.32 -0.76
N LEU A 49 3.80 7.94 -0.83
CA LEU A 49 3.19 7.44 -2.07
C LEU A 49 3.10 8.55 -3.13
N SER A 50 2.74 9.77 -2.73
CA SER A 50 2.64 10.92 -3.64
C SER A 50 4.01 11.32 -4.17
N GLU A 51 5.02 11.39 -3.30
CA GLU A 51 6.41 11.68 -3.69
C GLU A 51 6.96 10.60 -4.62
N PHE A 52 6.72 9.32 -4.32
CA PHE A 52 7.10 8.22 -5.20
C PHE A 52 6.46 8.35 -6.57
N TYR A 53 5.15 8.58 -6.62
CA TYR A 53 4.41 8.73 -7.87
C TYR A 53 4.93 9.91 -8.69
N LEU A 54 5.03 11.10 -8.09
CA LEU A 54 5.35 12.34 -8.83
C LEU A 54 6.81 12.41 -9.24
N ASN A 55 7.75 12.01 -8.37
CA ASN A 55 9.17 12.25 -8.60
C ASN A 55 9.88 11.07 -9.27
N TYR A 56 9.32 9.86 -9.21
CA TYR A 56 9.99 8.65 -9.71
C TYR A 56 9.14 7.91 -10.75
N LEU A 57 7.90 7.55 -10.41
CA LEU A 57 7.07 6.75 -11.31
C LEU A 57 6.61 7.55 -12.53
N LEU A 58 6.10 8.76 -12.33
CA LEU A 58 5.57 9.60 -13.41
C LEU A 58 6.63 9.96 -14.46
N PRO A 59 7.87 10.39 -14.11
CA PRO A 59 8.92 10.60 -15.10
C PRO A 59 9.26 9.33 -15.89
N GLU A 60 9.31 8.17 -15.22
CA GLU A 60 9.60 6.89 -15.88
C GLU A 60 8.45 6.46 -16.81
N LEU A 61 7.20 6.78 -16.49
CA LEU A 61 6.05 6.53 -17.37
C LEU A 61 6.06 7.41 -18.63
N ILE A 62 6.49 8.67 -18.51
CA ILE A 62 6.54 9.62 -19.63
C ILE A 62 7.76 9.36 -20.53
N ASN A 63 8.93 9.14 -19.93
CA ASN A 63 10.17 8.90 -20.65
C ASN A 63 11.03 7.87 -19.90
N PRO A 64 10.86 6.57 -20.17
CA PRO A 64 11.57 5.51 -19.48
C PRO A 64 13.09 5.67 -19.60
N GLN A 65 13.79 5.77 -18.46
CA GLN A 65 15.26 5.89 -18.42
C GLN A 65 15.92 4.65 -17.81
N LEU A 66 15.22 3.91 -16.95
CA LEU A 66 15.79 2.76 -16.25
C LEU A 66 16.28 1.65 -17.19
N ASN A 67 15.69 1.56 -18.38
CA ASN A 67 16.11 0.60 -19.41
C ASN A 67 17.24 1.11 -20.31
N LYS A 68 17.48 2.43 -20.37
CA LYS A 68 18.54 3.02 -21.20
C LYS A 68 19.91 2.98 -20.53
N ALA A 69 19.95 2.98 -19.19
CA ALA A 69 21.18 2.92 -18.40
C ALA A 69 21.79 1.51 -18.28
N LYS A 70 21.19 0.48 -18.91
CA LYS A 70 21.64 -0.92 -18.89
C LYS A 70 22.46 -1.34 -20.13
N ILE A 71 22.97 -0.38 -20.90
CA ILE A 71 23.79 -0.60 -22.10
C ILE A 71 25.23 -0.17 -21.82
#